data_AF-A0A816HV29-F1
#
_entry.id   AF-A0A816HV29-F1
#
_cell.length_a   1.000
_cell.length_b   1.000
_cell.length_c   1.000
_cell.angle_alpha   90.00
_cell.angle_beta   90.00
_cell.angle_gamma   90.00
#
_symmetry.space_group_name_H-M   'P 1'
#
loop_
_entity.id
_entity.type
_entity.pdbx_description
1 polymer ?
#
loop_
_entity_poly.entity_id
_entity_poly.type
_entity_poly.pdbx_seq_one_letter_code
_entity_poly.pdbx_strand_id
1 'polypeptide(L)'
;HIRGKQTDSFYDTFPEIEVDARAFVVEKCSQKSADFKALDLAQFIDDKYYELIGIQRQAGDDFIRSERICRLDLRRWGAKFEANSQRPYFEGHERDDVVKHRNEFINYFLARKDSYYTITDGDQPMWNMPTQNPHRILIFHDESTFRSGDVSPKRWFFSENTPFFSKGRGRSHMVSDFLVQHPSGPFF
;
A
#
# COMPACT_ATOMS: atom_id res chain seq x y z
N HIS A 1 -46.02 23.01 16.04
CA HIS A 1 -44.67 22.43 15.97
C HIS A 1 -44.80 21.09 15.26
N ILE A 2 -44.53 21.05 13.96
CA ILE A 2 -44.76 19.87 13.12
C ILE A 2 -43.59 18.90 13.39
N ARG A 3 -43.90 17.73 13.96
CA ARG A 3 -42.94 16.62 14.09
C ARG A 3 -42.53 16.18 12.69
N GLY A 4 -41.28 16.43 12.30
CA GLY A 4 -40.70 15.86 11.10
C GLY A 4 -40.78 14.34 11.18
N LYS A 5 -41.40 13.71 10.19
CA LYS A 5 -41.46 12.25 10.05
C LYS A 5 -40.02 11.73 10.06
N GLN A 6 -39.71 10.89 11.04
CA GLN A 6 -38.52 10.05 11.00
C GLN A 6 -38.73 9.12 9.81
N THR A 7 -38.03 9.34 8.70
CA THR A 7 -38.06 8.42 7.57
C THR A 7 -37.33 7.16 8.02
N ASP A 8 -38.06 6.05 8.13
CA ASP A 8 -37.47 4.75 8.43
C ASP A 8 -36.28 4.51 7.49
N SER A 9 -35.14 4.17 8.07
CA SER A 9 -33.96 3.76 7.31
C SER A 9 -34.30 2.49 6.53
N PHE A 10 -33.71 2.30 5.36
CA PHE A 10 -33.82 1.02 4.61
C PHE A 10 -33.59 -0.21 5.51
N TYR A 11 -32.65 -0.13 6.45
CA TYR A 11 -32.35 -1.20 7.40
C TYR A 11 -33.35 -1.33 8.54
N ASP A 12 -34.18 -0.32 8.80
CA ASP A 12 -35.31 -0.44 9.73
C ASP A 12 -36.39 -1.33 9.11
N THR A 13 -36.50 -1.33 7.77
CA THR A 13 -37.39 -2.23 7.02
C THR A 13 -36.78 -3.61 6.75
N PHE A 14 -35.45 -3.67 6.53
CA PHE A 14 -34.73 -4.90 6.19
C PHE A 14 -33.52 -5.14 7.13
N PRO A 15 -33.76 -5.41 8.42
CA PRO A 15 -32.69 -5.56 9.41
C PRO A 15 -31.79 -6.76 9.14
N GLU A 16 -32.32 -7.85 8.59
CA GLU A 16 -31.54 -9.04 8.18
C GLU A 16 -30.49 -8.72 7.12
N ILE A 17 -30.81 -7.84 6.18
CA ILE A 17 -29.85 -7.40 5.15
C ILE A 17 -28.72 -6.60 5.80
N GLU A 18 -28.99 -5.80 6.84
CA GLU A 18 -27.94 -5.07 7.56
C GLU A 18 -26.93 -6.01 8.22
N VAL A 19 -27.43 -7.07 8.87
CA VAL A 19 -26.58 -8.05 9.57
C VAL A 19 -25.67 -8.77 8.58
N ASP A 20 -26.22 -9.28 7.47
CA ASP A 20 -25.47 -9.97 6.43
C ASP A 20 -24.46 -9.04 5.74
N ALA A 21 -24.88 -7.81 5.43
CA ALA A 21 -24.02 -6.81 4.79
C ALA A 21 -22.84 -6.45 5.68
N ARG A 22 -23.04 -6.27 6.99
CA ARG A 22 -21.95 -6.02 7.95
C ARG A 22 -20.97 -7.19 7.99
N ALA A 23 -21.47 -8.42 8.06
CA ALA A 23 -20.62 -9.62 8.06
C ALA A 23 -19.77 -9.70 6.77
N PHE A 24 -20.40 -9.48 5.61
CA PHE A 24 -19.72 -9.44 4.31
C PHE A 24 -18.61 -8.38 4.27
N VAL A 25 -18.88 -7.16 4.74
CA VAL A 25 -17.87 -6.08 4.73
C VAL A 25 -16.70 -6.43 5.65
N VAL A 26 -16.97 -6.94 6.86
CA VAL A 26 -15.91 -7.35 7.80
C VAL A 26 -15.03 -8.43 7.16
N GLU A 27 -15.64 -9.44 6.55
CA GLU A 27 -14.91 -10.50 5.84
C GLU A 27 -14.03 -9.90 4.74
N LYS A 28 -14.59 -9.10 3.83
CA LYS A 28 -13.85 -8.49 2.70
C LYS A 28 -12.74 -7.57 3.15
N CYS A 29 -12.97 -6.74 4.17
CA CYS A 29 -11.97 -5.83 4.71
C CYS A 29 -10.84 -6.56 5.45
N SER A 30 -11.11 -7.76 5.97
CA SER A 30 -10.11 -8.63 6.62
C SER A 30 -9.25 -9.41 5.63
N GLN A 31 -9.55 -9.36 4.33
CA GLN A 31 -8.71 -10.03 3.34
C GLN A 31 -7.38 -9.30 3.15
N LYS A 32 -6.35 -10.06 2.74
CA LYS A 32 -5.03 -9.52 2.39
C LYS A 32 -5.03 -8.78 1.05
N SER A 33 -6.15 -8.73 0.33
CA SER A 33 -6.32 -7.95 -0.90
C SER A 33 -7.03 -6.64 -0.62
N ALA A 34 -6.61 -5.58 -1.32
CA ALA A 34 -7.16 -4.22 -1.22
C ALA A 34 -8.15 -3.93 -2.35
N ASP A 35 -8.89 -4.94 -2.80
CA ASP A 35 -9.76 -4.89 -3.98
C ASP A 35 -11.22 -4.52 -3.66
N PHE A 36 -11.64 -4.64 -2.40
CA PHE A 36 -13.00 -4.34 -1.95
C PHE A 36 -13.38 -2.86 -2.16
N LYS A 37 -14.52 -2.65 -2.81
CA LYS A 37 -15.14 -1.34 -3.10
C LYS A 37 -16.54 -1.28 -2.50
N ALA A 38 -17.04 -0.05 -2.31
CA ALA A 38 -18.43 0.18 -1.92
C ALA A 38 -19.43 -0.33 -2.98
N LEU A 39 -18.98 -0.51 -4.23
CA LEU A 39 -19.77 -1.13 -5.29
C LEU A 39 -20.05 -2.60 -5.02
N ASP A 40 -19.09 -3.32 -4.45
CA ASP A 40 -19.26 -4.73 -4.09
C ASP A 40 -20.32 -4.88 -2.98
N LEU A 41 -20.37 -3.92 -2.06
CA LEU A 41 -21.43 -3.84 -1.04
C LEU A 41 -22.80 -3.52 -1.67
N ALA A 42 -22.85 -2.59 -2.62
CA ALA A 42 -24.09 -2.27 -3.32
C ALA A 42 -24.66 -3.50 -4.04
N GLN A 43 -23.81 -4.24 -4.77
CA GLN A 43 -24.20 -5.48 -5.44
C GLN A 43 -24.68 -6.53 -4.43
N PHE A 44 -23.95 -6.74 -3.34
CA PHE A 44 -24.34 -7.71 -2.31
C PHE A 44 -25.72 -7.41 -1.70
N ILE A 45 -25.98 -6.15 -1.37
CA ILE A 45 -27.27 -5.72 -0.82
C ILE A 45 -28.40 -5.90 -1.83
N ASP A 46 -28.13 -5.60 -3.10
CA ASP A 46 -29.08 -5.77 -4.20
C ASP A 46 -29.48 -7.24 -4.35
N ASP A 47 -28.49 -8.14 -4.42
CA ASP A 47 -28.69 -9.57 -4.54
C ASP A 47 -29.52 -10.11 -3.35
N LYS A 48 -29.17 -9.69 -2.13
CA LYS A 48 -29.90 -10.07 -0.90
C LYS A 48 -31.33 -9.56 -0.87
N TYR A 49 -31.55 -8.33 -1.33
CA TYR A 49 -32.88 -7.75 -1.40
C TYR A 49 -33.78 -8.53 -2.35
N TYR A 50 -33.32 -8.81 -3.59
CA TYR A 50 -34.10 -9.55 -4.58
C TYR A 50 -34.34 -11.01 -4.19
N GLU A 51 -33.37 -11.65 -3.53
CA GLU A 51 -33.52 -12.98 -2.92
C GLU A 51 -34.66 -12.98 -1.88
N LEU A 52 -34.69 -11.95 -1.02
CA LEU A 52 -35.66 -11.85 0.07
C LEU A 52 -37.08 -11.57 -0.41
N ILE A 53 -37.25 -10.67 -1.39
CA ILE A 53 -38.58 -10.36 -1.95
C ILE A 53 -39.05 -11.38 -2.99
N GLY A 54 -38.17 -12.29 -3.44
CA GLY A 54 -38.50 -13.36 -4.40
C GLY A 54 -38.79 -12.87 -5.81
N ILE A 55 -38.28 -11.69 -6.20
CA ILE A 55 -38.48 -11.09 -7.52
C ILE A 55 -37.16 -11.07 -8.29
N GLN A 56 -37.23 -11.29 -9.61
CA GLN A 56 -36.06 -11.16 -10.47
C GLN A 56 -35.77 -9.69 -10.78
N ARG A 57 -34.50 -9.30 -10.61
CA ARG A 57 -34.00 -7.98 -10.99
C ARG A 57 -34.12 -7.78 -12.51
N GLN A 58 -34.56 -6.59 -12.93
CA GLN A 58 -34.56 -6.26 -14.36
C GLN A 58 -33.20 -5.70 -14.80
N ALA A 59 -32.82 -6.00 -16.04
CA ALA A 59 -31.58 -5.49 -16.61
C ALA A 59 -31.72 -3.97 -16.85
N GLY A 60 -30.87 -3.17 -16.19
CA GLY A 60 -30.86 -1.71 -16.31
C GLY A 60 -31.37 -0.96 -15.08
N ASP A 61 -31.91 -1.66 -14.07
CA ASP A 61 -32.29 -1.03 -12.80
C ASP A 61 -31.06 -0.53 -12.04
N ASP A 62 -31.21 0.61 -11.36
CA ASP A 62 -30.23 1.07 -10.37
C ASP A 62 -30.21 0.13 -9.16
N PHE A 63 -29.08 0.07 -8.45
CA PHE A 63 -29.03 -0.65 -7.18
C PHE A 63 -30.04 -0.09 -6.19
N ILE A 64 -30.75 -0.98 -5.49
CA ILE A 64 -31.65 -0.65 -4.37
C ILE A 64 -30.93 0.23 -3.34
N ARG A 65 -29.62 0.01 -3.20
CA ARG A 65 -28.74 0.87 -2.43
C ARG A 65 -27.52 1.30 -3.25
N SER A 66 -27.55 2.54 -3.72
CA SER A 66 -26.45 3.08 -4.53
C SER A 66 -25.07 3.00 -3.84
N GLU A 67 -24.02 2.91 -4.64
CA GLU A 67 -22.62 2.90 -4.18
C GLU A 67 -22.31 4.07 -3.23
N ARG A 68 -22.88 5.26 -3.51
CA ARG A 68 -22.71 6.46 -2.69
C ARG A 68 -23.25 6.28 -1.27
N ILE A 69 -24.42 5.66 -1.15
CA ILE A 69 -25.04 5.39 0.16
C ILE A 69 -24.26 4.28 0.89
N CYS A 70 -23.82 3.25 0.16
CA CYS A 70 -22.96 2.20 0.72
C CYS A 70 -21.67 2.78 1.33
N ARG A 71 -21.05 3.81 0.74
CA ARG A 71 -19.92 4.52 1.37
C ARG A 71 -20.27 5.17 2.72
N LEU A 72 -21.49 5.66 2.88
CA LEU A 72 -21.95 6.23 4.15
C LEU A 72 -22.20 5.13 5.19
N ASP A 73 -22.76 4.00 4.78
CA ASP A 73 -22.95 2.85 5.67
C ASP A 73 -21.62 2.31 6.18
N LEU A 74 -20.63 2.14 5.30
CA LEU A 74 -19.29 1.70 5.68
C LEU A 74 -18.73 2.57 6.81
N ARG A 75 -18.85 3.90 6.68
CA ARG A 75 -18.43 4.84 7.73
C ARG A 75 -19.28 4.72 9.00
N ARG A 76 -20.60 4.57 8.87
CA ARG A 76 -21.53 4.39 9.99
C ARG A 76 -21.22 3.12 10.78
N TRP A 77 -20.79 2.07 10.10
CA TRP A 77 -20.38 0.81 10.71
C TRP A 77 -18.96 0.83 11.27
N GLY A 78 -18.23 1.95 11.11
CA GLY A 78 -16.89 2.15 11.68
C GLY A 78 -15.73 1.86 10.73
N ALA A 79 -15.99 1.56 9.45
CA ALA A 79 -14.95 1.37 8.46
C ALA A 79 -14.32 2.70 8.04
N LYS A 80 -13.01 2.71 7.82
CA LYS A 80 -12.24 3.89 7.38
C LYS A 80 -11.64 3.66 6.00
N PHE A 81 -11.52 4.71 5.20
CA PHE A 81 -10.89 4.68 3.89
C PHE A 81 -9.56 5.45 3.92
N GLU A 82 -8.45 4.75 4.14
CA GLU A 82 -7.13 5.37 4.31
C GLU A 82 -6.05 4.74 3.44
N ALA A 83 -4.90 5.40 3.39
CA ALA A 83 -3.73 4.95 2.65
C ALA A 83 -3.06 3.75 3.33
N ASN A 84 -2.53 2.84 2.52
CA ASN A 84 -1.82 1.65 2.96
C ASN A 84 -0.39 1.99 3.42
N SER A 85 -0.27 2.59 4.62
CA SER A 85 1.01 3.07 5.17
C SER A 85 1.75 2.04 6.04
N GLN A 86 1.10 0.94 6.45
CA GLN A 86 1.71 -0.10 7.28
C GLN A 86 2.67 -0.97 6.47
N ARG A 87 3.91 -0.51 6.29
CA ARG A 87 5.01 -1.29 5.71
C ARG A 87 5.93 -1.82 6.83
N PRO A 88 6.05 -3.14 7.02
CA PRO A 88 6.92 -3.75 8.05
C PRO A 88 8.41 -3.38 7.96
N TYR A 89 8.86 -2.87 6.80
CA TYR A 89 10.28 -2.64 6.53
C TYR A 89 10.90 -1.50 7.35
N PHE A 90 10.10 -0.59 7.91
CA PHE A 90 10.63 0.56 8.64
C PHE A 90 11.13 0.19 10.05
N GLU A 91 10.57 -0.82 10.70
CA GLU A 91 10.86 -1.10 12.11
C GLU A 91 12.25 -1.73 12.35
N GLY A 92 12.83 -2.40 11.33
CA GLY A 92 14.15 -3.04 11.47
C GLY A 92 15.34 -2.08 11.35
N HIS A 93 15.18 -0.95 10.68
CA HIS A 93 16.29 -0.05 10.31
C HIS A 93 16.85 0.74 11.49
N GLU A 94 16.03 1.00 12.51
CA GLU A 94 16.36 1.84 13.65
C GLU A 94 16.66 1.03 14.92
N ARG A 95 16.83 -0.29 14.80
CA ARG A 95 17.34 -1.10 15.91
C ARG A 95 18.77 -0.69 16.25
N ASP A 96 19.09 -0.61 17.54
CA ASP A 96 20.39 -0.15 18.03
C ASP A 96 21.58 -0.89 17.40
N ASP A 97 21.47 -2.20 17.19
CA ASP A 97 22.52 -3.01 16.56
C ASP A 97 22.71 -2.68 15.07
N VAL A 98 21.61 -2.44 14.35
CA VAL A 98 21.62 -2.01 12.95
C VAL A 98 22.22 -0.61 12.81
N VAL A 99 21.81 0.32 13.68
CA VAL A 99 22.33 1.69 13.70
C VAL A 99 23.84 1.69 14.01
N LYS A 100 24.27 0.90 15.00
CA LYS A 100 25.69 0.75 15.34
C LYS A 100 26.50 0.25 14.14
N HIS A 101 26.04 -0.82 13.49
CA HIS A 101 26.74 -1.37 12.33
C HIS A 101 26.79 -0.39 11.15
N ARG A 102 25.69 0.33 10.89
CA ARG A 102 25.62 1.40 9.87
C ARG A 102 26.68 2.47 10.12
N ASN A 103 26.84 2.92 11.36
CA ASN A 103 27.85 3.91 11.73
C ASN A 103 29.27 3.38 11.56
N GLU A 104 29.54 2.13 11.97
CA GLU A 104 30.85 1.48 11.76
C GLU A 104 31.20 1.39 10.27
N PHE A 105 30.23 1.01 9.43
CA PHE A 105 30.38 0.94 7.98
C PHE A 105 30.67 2.31 7.36
N ILE A 106 29.92 3.35 7.71
CA ILE A 106 30.16 4.72 7.21
C ILE A 106 31.56 5.20 7.61
N ASN A 107 31.93 5.01 8.88
CA ASN A 107 33.26 5.40 9.37
C ASN A 107 34.39 4.66 8.64
N TYR A 108 34.20 3.38 8.32
CA TYR A 108 35.16 2.61 7.53
C TYR A 108 35.43 3.24 6.15
N PHE A 109 34.39 3.69 5.45
CA PHE A 109 34.50 4.35 4.15
C PHE A 109 35.13 5.74 4.25
N LEU A 110 34.65 6.58 5.18
CA LEU A 110 35.15 7.94 5.35
C LEU A 110 36.64 7.97 5.71
N ALA A 111 37.09 7.06 6.58
CA ALA A 111 38.50 6.92 6.95
C ALA A 111 39.41 6.51 5.77
N ARG A 112 38.82 6.04 4.66
CA ARG A 112 39.53 5.55 3.46
C ARG A 112 39.15 6.32 2.20
N LYS A 113 38.49 7.48 2.32
CA LYS A 113 38.02 8.26 1.18
C LYS A 113 39.10 8.51 0.13
N ASP A 114 40.34 8.70 0.58
CA ASP A 114 41.50 9.01 -0.25
C ASP A 114 42.08 7.77 -0.98
N SER A 115 41.58 6.57 -0.66
CA SER A 115 41.90 5.32 -1.37
C SER A 115 40.96 5.03 -2.54
N TYR A 116 39.90 5.82 -2.73
CA TYR A 116 38.86 5.59 -3.75
C TYR A 116 38.81 6.75 -4.75
N TYR A 117 38.27 6.46 -5.94
CA TYR A 117 37.83 7.49 -6.86
C TYR A 117 36.60 8.17 -6.26
N THR A 118 36.57 9.50 -6.20
CA THR A 118 35.40 10.26 -5.73
C THR A 118 35.03 11.33 -6.74
N ILE A 119 33.86 11.96 -6.57
CA ILE A 119 33.39 13.04 -7.42
C ILE A 119 33.31 14.31 -6.56
N THR A 120 33.68 15.47 -7.12
CA THR A 120 33.54 16.75 -6.43
C THR A 120 32.06 17.15 -6.30
N ASP A 121 31.70 17.73 -5.16
CA ASP A 121 30.40 18.37 -4.99
C ASP A 121 30.35 19.68 -5.80
N GLY A 122 29.37 19.84 -6.68
CA GLY A 122 29.16 21.07 -7.45
C GLY A 122 28.35 20.88 -8.73
N ASP A 123 27.98 21.99 -9.37
CA ASP A 123 27.18 21.99 -10.62
C ASP A 123 27.91 21.33 -11.81
N GLN A 124 29.23 21.22 -11.73
CA GLN A 124 30.07 20.51 -12.69
C GLN A 124 30.93 19.46 -11.97
N PRO A 125 30.41 18.24 -11.78
CA PRO A 125 31.13 17.18 -11.09
C PRO A 125 32.39 16.75 -11.84
N MET A 126 33.52 16.65 -11.12
CA MET A 126 34.80 16.17 -11.64
C MET A 126 35.31 14.97 -10.83
N TRP A 127 36.08 14.09 -11.48
CA TRP A 127 36.73 12.96 -10.82
C TRP A 127 37.92 13.39 -9.97
N ASN A 128 37.91 12.97 -8.71
CA ASN A 128 39.06 12.99 -7.81
C ASN A 128 39.72 11.60 -7.83
N MET A 129 41.02 11.57 -8.16
CA MET A 129 41.82 10.35 -8.15
C MET A 129 42.21 9.97 -6.71
N PRO A 130 42.31 8.67 -6.39
CA PRO A 130 42.89 8.22 -5.12
C PRO A 130 44.29 8.80 -4.94
N THR A 131 44.60 9.25 -3.73
CA THR A 131 45.95 9.72 -3.37
C THR A 131 46.70 8.71 -2.52
N GLN A 132 46.00 7.72 -1.96
CA GLN A 132 46.58 6.66 -1.13
C GLN A 132 46.66 5.31 -1.85
N ASN A 133 47.76 4.59 -1.64
CA ASN A 133 47.94 3.22 -2.09
C ASN A 133 47.56 2.18 -1.02
N PRO A 134 47.00 1.02 -1.42
CA PRO A 134 46.61 0.67 -2.78
C PRO A 134 45.35 1.41 -3.21
N HIS A 135 45.27 1.76 -4.50
CA HIS A 135 44.04 2.27 -5.09
C HIS A 135 42.95 1.19 -5.00
N ARG A 136 41.74 1.59 -4.59
CA ARG A 136 40.58 0.71 -4.47
C ARG A 136 39.49 1.19 -5.41
N ILE A 137 38.85 0.24 -6.10
CA ILE A 137 37.69 0.49 -6.96
C ILE A 137 36.45 0.08 -6.19
N LEU A 138 35.47 0.98 -6.09
CA LEU A 138 34.19 0.68 -5.48
C LEU A 138 33.23 0.14 -6.54
N ILE A 139 32.65 -1.02 -6.23
CA ILE A 139 31.62 -1.67 -7.03
C ILE A 139 30.41 -1.83 -6.11
N PHE A 140 29.31 -1.19 -6.48
CA PHE A 140 28.04 -1.30 -5.81
C PHE A 140 27.12 -2.18 -6.65
N HIS A 141 26.25 -2.92 -5.98
CA HIS A 141 25.25 -3.75 -6.63
C HIS A 141 23.92 -3.53 -5.92
N ASP A 142 22.86 -3.35 -6.68
CA ASP A 142 21.51 -3.27 -6.13
C ASP A 142 20.53 -4.13 -6.94
N GLU A 143 19.55 -4.68 -6.24
CA GLU A 143 18.50 -5.50 -6.82
C GLU A 143 17.14 -4.86 -6.56
N SER A 144 16.41 -4.58 -7.63
CA SER A 144 15.05 -4.06 -7.57
C SER A 144 14.06 -5.05 -8.17
N THR A 145 12.99 -5.33 -7.44
CA THR A 145 11.88 -6.16 -7.94
C THR A 145 10.68 -5.29 -8.27
N PHE A 146 10.37 -5.16 -9.55
CA PHE A 146 9.17 -4.52 -10.06
C PHE A 146 8.05 -5.54 -10.14
N ARG A 147 6.83 -5.20 -9.72
CA ARG A 147 5.68 -6.09 -9.83
C ARG A 147 4.61 -5.44 -10.70
N SER A 148 4.03 -6.22 -11.62
CA SER A 148 2.83 -5.82 -12.35
C SER A 148 1.62 -6.02 -11.46
N GLY A 149 0.73 -5.03 -11.40
CA GLY A 149 -0.46 -5.06 -10.54
C GLY A 149 -0.35 -4.08 -9.38
N ASP A 150 -0.95 -2.90 -9.57
CA ASP A 150 -1.08 -1.94 -8.48
C ASP A 150 -2.02 -2.50 -7.42
N VAL A 151 -1.52 -2.61 -6.19
CA VAL A 151 -2.40 -2.69 -5.03
C VAL A 151 -2.93 -1.27 -4.84
N SER A 152 -4.26 -1.08 -4.88
CA SER A 152 -4.86 0.23 -4.63
C SER A 152 -4.23 0.86 -3.38
N PRO A 153 -3.69 2.09 -3.47
CA PRO A 153 -2.98 2.71 -2.37
C PRO A 153 -3.91 3.01 -1.19
N LYS A 154 -5.24 2.94 -1.39
CA LYS A 154 -6.27 3.16 -0.37
C LYS A 154 -7.26 2.00 -0.33
N ARG A 155 -7.75 1.67 0.87
CA ARG A 155 -8.79 0.65 1.07
C ARG A 155 -9.72 0.98 2.23
N TRP A 156 -10.87 0.31 2.24
CA TRP A 156 -11.71 0.21 3.44
C TRP A 156 -11.11 -0.80 4.43
N PHE A 157 -11.08 -0.45 5.72
CA PHE A 157 -10.65 -1.36 6.78
C PHE A 157 -11.30 -1.01 8.13
N PHE A 158 -11.30 -1.96 9.06
CA PHE A 158 -11.67 -1.77 10.46
C PHE A 158 -10.41 -1.81 11.34
N SER A 159 -10.29 -0.88 12.28
CA SER A 159 -9.07 -0.65 13.06
C SER A 159 -8.60 -1.87 13.87
N GLU A 160 -9.51 -2.74 14.30
CA GLU A 160 -9.18 -3.83 15.22
C GLU A 160 -8.63 -5.09 14.54
N ASN A 161 -8.72 -5.21 13.21
CA ASN A 161 -8.35 -6.42 12.48
C ASN A 161 -7.67 -6.11 11.14
N THR A 162 -6.56 -5.37 11.16
CA THR A 162 -5.82 -5.05 9.92
C THR A 162 -4.69 -6.07 9.71
N PRO A 163 -4.85 -7.09 8.84
CA PRO A 163 -3.75 -8.00 8.53
C PRO A 163 -2.68 -7.28 7.73
N PHE A 164 -1.42 -7.67 7.98
CA PHE A 164 -0.31 -7.32 7.10
C PHE A 164 -0.54 -7.86 5.69
N PHE A 165 -0.28 -7.02 4.69
CA PHE A 165 -0.43 -7.38 3.30
C PHE A 165 0.56 -8.46 2.86
N SER A 166 0.10 -9.40 2.03
CA SER A 166 1.00 -10.16 1.17
C SER A 166 1.61 -9.20 0.15
N LYS A 167 2.94 -9.25 -0.04
CA LYS A 167 3.63 -8.48 -1.10
C LYS A 167 2.88 -8.71 -2.43
N GLY A 168 2.67 -7.63 -3.20
CA GLY A 168 1.67 -7.49 -4.28
C GLY A 168 1.44 -8.69 -5.22
N ARG A 169 0.21 -8.76 -5.75
CA ARG A 169 -0.22 -9.75 -6.75
C ARG A 169 0.37 -9.41 -8.13
N GLY A 170 0.72 -10.43 -8.91
CA GLY A 170 1.10 -10.30 -10.33
C GLY A 170 2.54 -10.73 -10.64
N ARG A 171 2.95 -10.61 -11.91
CA ARG A 171 4.29 -11.03 -12.37
C ARG A 171 5.34 -10.05 -11.86
N SER A 172 6.42 -10.58 -11.30
CA SER A 172 7.57 -9.79 -10.88
C SER A 172 8.70 -9.83 -11.91
N HIS A 173 9.29 -8.68 -12.19
CA HIS A 173 10.56 -8.54 -12.90
C HIS A 173 11.62 -8.13 -11.89
N MET A 174 12.63 -8.98 -11.72
CA MET A 174 13.82 -8.67 -10.94
C MET A 174 14.84 -8.05 -11.89
N VAL A 175 15.34 -6.87 -11.53
CA VAL A 175 16.40 -6.16 -12.23
C VAL A 175 17.55 -6.01 -11.25
N SER A 176 18.75 -6.34 -11.70
CA SER A 176 19.99 -6.28 -10.95
C SER A 176 21.01 -5.54 -11.81
N ASP A 177 21.76 -4.64 -11.19
CA ASP A 177 22.80 -3.89 -11.89
C ASP A 177 23.99 -3.59 -10.97
N PHE A 178 25.13 -3.33 -11.59
CA PHE A 178 26.38 -2.97 -10.91
C PHE A 178 26.80 -1.55 -11.27
N LEU A 179 27.14 -0.75 -10.26
CA LEU A 179 27.71 0.58 -10.42
C LEU A 179 29.17 0.55 -10.04
N VAL A 180 30.04 1.03 -10.93
CA VAL A 180 31.49 1.09 -10.70
C VAL A 180 31.92 2.54 -10.62
N GLN A 181 32.60 2.89 -9.53
CA GLN A 181 33.13 4.24 -9.33
C GLN A 181 34.53 4.36 -9.95
N HIS A 182 34.58 4.67 -11.25
CA HIS A 182 35.83 4.84 -12.01
C HIS A 182 35.67 5.81 -13.19
N PRO A 183 36.71 6.60 -13.57
CA PRO A 183 36.64 7.60 -14.65
C PRO A 183 36.32 7.05 -16.05
N SER A 184 36.48 5.75 -16.28
CA SER A 184 36.11 5.10 -17.54
C SER A 184 34.63 4.70 -17.61
N GLY A 185 33.90 4.77 -16.49
CA GLY A 185 32.46 4.56 -16.45
C GLY A 185 31.69 5.82 -16.83
N PRO A 186 30.47 5.69 -17.36
CA PRO A 186 29.62 6.87 -17.57
C PRO A 186 29.29 7.55 -16.23
N PHE A 187 29.18 8.88 -16.25
CA PHE A 187 28.53 9.62 -15.18
C PHE A 187 27.04 9.30 -15.23
N PHE A 188 26.47 8.89 -14.10
CA PHE A 188 25.02 8.71 -13.94
C PHE A 188 24.46 9.86 -13.12
#